data_AF-A0A0C3PC62-F1
#
_entry.id   AF-A0A0C3PC62-F1
#
_cell.length_a   1.000
_cell.length_b   1.000
_cell.length_c   1.000
_cell.angle_alpha   90.00
_cell.angle_beta   90.00
_cell.angle_gamma   90.00
#
_symmetry.space_group_name_H-M   'P 1'
#
loop_
_entity.id
_entity.type
_entity.pdbx_description
1 polymer ?
#
loop_
_entity_poly.entity_id
_entity_poly.type
_entity_poly.pdbx_seq_one_letter_code
_entity_poly.pdbx_strand_id
1 'polypeptide(L)'
;MICNNLPVHSHYSIENVYLAGIIPGPKEPSHDQINHVLSPLVDDLLKGWSPGLQLTRTALHPLGCLVRCAVIPLVCDMLAARKTAGFAGLGSHPGKYCAFCLQDGWNTANVDVSSWRRRTWQEHVAIATLWKNAATEGIRQQIYTTFGIR
;
A
#
# COMPACT_ATOMS: atom_id res chain seq x y z
N MET A 1 1.55 -13.58 -2.19
CA MET A 1 0.89 -13.46 -0.87
C MET A 1 0.96 -14.80 -0.17
N ILE A 2 0.98 -14.81 1.16
CA ILE A 2 1.05 -16.03 1.98
C ILE A 2 -0.10 -16.05 2.98
N CYS A 3 -0.54 -17.23 3.38
CA CYS A 3 -1.57 -17.41 4.40
C CYS A 3 -0.93 -17.49 5.79
N ASN A 4 -1.07 -16.43 6.59
CA ASN A 4 -0.50 -16.37 7.94
C ASN A 4 -1.18 -17.32 8.95
N ASN A 5 -2.32 -17.92 8.60
CA ASN A 5 -3.02 -18.88 9.45
C ASN A 5 -2.39 -20.29 9.42
N LEU A 6 -1.45 -20.54 8.52
CA LEU A 6 -0.71 -21.79 8.45
C LEU A 6 0.43 -21.82 9.48
N PRO A 7 1.01 -22.99 9.80
CA PRO A 7 2.25 -23.05 10.57
C PRO A 7 3.40 -22.29 9.88
N VAL A 8 4.26 -21.64 10.67
CA VAL A 8 5.36 -20.78 10.17
C VAL A 8 6.26 -21.49 9.16
N HIS A 9 6.58 -22.75 9.40
CA HIS A 9 7.43 -23.54 8.50
C HIS A 9 6.78 -23.86 7.15
N SER A 10 5.46 -23.68 7.02
CA SER A 10 4.69 -23.91 5.80
C SER A 10 4.32 -22.63 5.05
N HIS A 11 4.53 -21.45 5.65
CA HIS A 11 4.13 -20.15 5.06
C HIS A 11 4.70 -19.93 3.66
N TYR A 12 5.96 -20.31 3.47
CA TYR A 12 6.72 -20.06 2.24
C TYR A 12 6.87 -21.29 1.35
N SER A 13 6.22 -22.40 1.70
CA SER A 13 6.13 -23.53 0.76
C SER A 13 5.35 -23.10 -0.48
N ILE A 14 5.83 -23.49 -1.66
CA ILE A 14 5.32 -22.96 -2.93
C ILE A 14 3.82 -23.22 -3.11
N GLU A 15 3.31 -24.31 -2.56
CA GLU A 15 1.89 -24.68 -2.53
C GLU A 15 0.99 -23.73 -1.71
N ASN A 16 1.59 -22.94 -0.80
CA ASN A 16 0.89 -21.98 0.06
C ASN A 16 1.10 -20.52 -0.37
N VAL A 17 1.83 -20.29 -1.47
CA VAL A 17 2.05 -18.97 -2.04
C VAL A 17 0.99 -18.67 -3.09
N TYR A 18 0.20 -17.63 -2.85
CA TYR A 18 -0.77 -17.10 -3.80
C TYR A 18 -0.13 -16.00 -4.67
N LEU A 19 -0.04 -16.23 -5.97
CA LEU A 19 0.38 -15.22 -6.95
C LEU A 19 -0.82 -14.31 -7.28
N ALA A 20 -0.82 -13.11 -6.69
CA ALA A 20 -1.92 -12.15 -6.85
C ALA A 20 -1.85 -11.32 -8.14
N GLY A 21 -0.68 -11.21 -8.75
CA GLY A 21 -0.49 -10.41 -9.96
C GLY A 21 0.95 -10.45 -10.46
N ILE A 22 1.11 -10.16 -11.74
CA ILE A 22 2.41 -10.06 -12.41
C ILE A 22 2.51 -8.67 -13.03
N ILE A 23 3.57 -7.95 -12.70
CA ILE A 23 3.90 -6.69 -13.36
C ILE A 23 4.56 -7.02 -14.70
N PRO A 24 3.99 -6.59 -15.84
CA PRO A 24 4.59 -6.87 -17.15
C PRO A 24 5.90 -6.08 -17.32
N GLY A 25 6.94 -6.75 -17.84
CA GLY A 25 8.19 -6.11 -18.25
C GLY A 25 8.08 -5.42 -19.62
N PRO A 26 9.14 -4.75 -20.10
CA PRO A 26 10.52 -4.77 -19.59
C PRO A 26 10.83 -3.68 -18.55
N LYS A 27 9.93 -2.71 -18.36
CA LYS A 27 10.10 -1.60 -17.41
C LYS A 27 9.05 -1.68 -16.32
N GLU A 28 9.40 -1.17 -15.16
CA GLU A 28 8.46 -1.04 -14.06
C GLU A 28 7.32 -0.04 -14.42
N PRO A 29 6.08 -0.28 -13.96
CA PRO A 29 4.96 0.64 -14.13
C PRO A 29 5.32 2.05 -13.64
N SER A 30 4.90 3.06 -14.40
CA SER A 30 5.04 4.45 -13.96
C SER A 30 4.17 4.71 -12.72
N HIS A 31 4.52 5.79 -12.00
CA HIS A 31 3.86 6.35 -10.82
C HIS A 31 2.51 5.73 -10.39
N ASP A 32 1.46 5.94 -11.19
CA ASP A 32 0.06 5.59 -10.96
C ASP A 32 -0.37 4.28 -11.62
N GLN A 33 0.37 3.79 -12.63
CA GLN A 33 0.05 2.54 -13.33
C GLN A 33 0.08 1.31 -12.41
N ILE A 34 0.86 1.36 -11.31
CA ILE A 34 0.84 0.32 -10.29
C ILE A 34 -0.56 0.11 -9.70
N ASN A 35 -1.38 1.16 -9.62
CA ASN A 35 -2.75 1.06 -9.10
C ASN A 35 -3.63 0.22 -10.01
N HIS A 36 -3.41 0.22 -11.33
CA HIS A 36 -4.15 -0.65 -12.26
C HIS A 36 -3.82 -2.13 -12.04
N VAL A 37 -2.58 -2.44 -11.67
CA VAL A 37 -2.17 -3.81 -11.34
C VAL A 37 -2.76 -4.24 -9.99
N LEU A 38 -2.80 -3.32 -9.02
CA LEU A 38 -3.26 -3.62 -7.66
C LEU A 38 -4.79 -3.58 -7.51
N SER A 39 -5.53 -2.85 -8.36
CA SER A 39 -6.98 -2.64 -8.22
C SER A 39 -7.76 -3.94 -8.09
N PRO A 40 -7.55 -4.98 -8.94
CA PRO A 40 -8.31 -6.23 -8.81
C PRO A 40 -8.06 -6.92 -7.47
N LEU A 41 -6.82 -6.91 -7.00
CA LEU A 41 -6.46 -7.46 -5.69
C LEU A 41 -7.14 -6.68 -4.56
N VAL A 42 -7.11 -5.35 -4.61
CA VAL A 42 -7.76 -4.50 -3.60
C VAL A 42 -9.27 -4.75 -3.56
N ASP A 43 -9.93 -4.86 -4.72
CA ASP A 43 -11.37 -5.13 -4.80
C ASP A 43 -11.75 -6.46 -4.15
N ASP A 44 -10.96 -7.51 -4.37
CA ASP A 44 -11.20 -8.82 -3.76
C ASP A 44 -10.89 -8.85 -2.26
N LEU A 45 -9.86 -8.11 -1.82
CA LEU A 45 -9.55 -7.94 -0.40
C LEU A 45 -10.64 -7.17 0.34
N LEU A 46 -11.24 -6.15 -0.28
CA LEU A 46 -12.36 -5.41 0.31
C LEU A 46 -13.58 -6.30 0.52
N LYS A 47 -13.94 -7.11 -0.48
CA LYS A 47 -15.01 -8.13 -0.34
C LYS A 47 -14.67 -9.14 0.75
N GLY A 48 -13.42 -9.59 0.81
CA GLY A 48 -12.92 -10.51 1.82
C GLY A 48 -12.90 -9.93 3.24
N TRP A 49 -12.77 -8.62 3.39
CA TRP A 49 -12.83 -7.95 4.69
C TRP A 49 -14.27 -7.71 5.15
N SER A 50 -15.09 -7.11 4.29
CA SER A 50 -16.47 -6.74 4.59
C SER A 50 -17.33 -6.83 3.33
N PRO A 51 -18.32 -7.75 3.28
CA PRO A 51 -18.86 -8.53 4.40
C PRO A 51 -18.01 -9.76 4.81
N GLY A 52 -17.10 -10.21 3.95
CA GLY A 52 -16.43 -11.50 4.02
C GLY A 52 -16.84 -12.44 2.88
N LEU A 53 -16.17 -13.59 2.77
CA LEU A 53 -16.44 -14.62 1.76
C LEU A 53 -17.26 -15.75 2.37
N GLN A 54 -18.45 -16.01 1.80
CA GLN A 54 -19.26 -17.17 2.16
C GLN A 54 -18.79 -18.40 1.39
N LEU A 55 -18.14 -19.32 2.08
CA LEU A 55 -17.75 -20.60 1.52
C LEU A 55 -18.88 -21.61 1.72
N THR A 56 -19.28 -22.30 0.65
CA THR A 56 -20.34 -23.31 0.71
C THR A 56 -19.93 -24.57 1.47
N ARG A 57 -18.63 -24.88 1.49
CA ARG A 57 -18.06 -26.03 2.18
C ARG A 57 -16.57 -25.86 2.41
N THR A 58 -16.07 -26.34 3.55
CA THR A 58 -14.64 -26.56 3.82
C THR A 58 -14.44 -27.95 4.44
N ALA A 59 -13.18 -28.37 4.61
CA ALA A 59 -12.86 -29.68 5.21
C ALA A 59 -13.45 -29.85 6.63
N LEU A 60 -13.46 -28.77 7.43
CA LEU A 60 -14.00 -28.77 8.79
C LEU A 60 -15.44 -28.26 8.89
N HIS A 61 -15.95 -27.58 7.85
CA HIS A 61 -17.29 -27.00 7.84
C HIS A 61 -18.07 -27.51 6.61
N PRO A 62 -18.72 -28.70 6.71
CA PRO A 62 -19.44 -29.29 5.58
C PRO A 62 -20.66 -28.46 5.13
N LEU A 63 -21.21 -27.64 6.02
CA LEU A 63 -22.35 -26.74 5.77
C LEU A 63 -21.91 -25.30 5.42
N GLY A 64 -20.62 -25.10 5.19
CA GLY A 64 -20.05 -23.79 4.85
C GLY A 64 -19.66 -22.95 6.06
N CYS A 65 -19.00 -21.82 5.78
CA CYS A 65 -18.56 -20.86 6.80
C CYS A 65 -18.30 -19.49 6.19
N LEU A 66 -18.46 -18.43 7.01
CA LEU A 66 -18.01 -17.08 6.67
C LEU A 66 -16.53 -16.95 7.00
N VAL A 67 -15.74 -16.54 6.01
CA VAL A 67 -14.31 -16.24 6.20
C VAL A 67 -14.09 -14.76 5.98
N ARG A 68 -13.25 -14.15 6.83
CA ARG A 68 -12.74 -12.80 6.61
C ARG A 68 -11.24 -12.83 6.35
N CYS A 69 -10.82 -12.03 5.40
CA CYS A 69 -9.43 -11.90 4.97
C CYS A 69 -8.89 -10.53 5.39
N ALA A 70 -7.66 -10.50 5.87
CA ALA A 70 -6.92 -9.28 6.15
C ALA A 70 -5.48 -9.41 5.66
N VAL A 71 -4.86 -8.29 5.25
CA VAL A 71 -3.47 -8.24 4.77
C VAL A 71 -2.60 -7.55 5.80
N ILE A 72 -1.67 -8.29 6.42
CA ILE A 72 -0.85 -7.81 7.54
C ILE A 72 0.45 -8.64 7.58
N PRO A 73 1.61 -8.28 6.99
CA PRO A 73 2.02 -6.98 6.42
C PRO A 73 2.34 -7.00 4.91
N LEU A 74 2.52 -5.82 4.33
CA LEU A 74 3.21 -5.66 3.04
C LEU A 74 4.71 -5.88 3.25
N VAL A 75 5.24 -7.00 2.76
CA VAL A 75 6.68 -7.31 2.78
C VAL A 75 7.28 -6.94 1.43
N CYS A 76 8.05 -5.86 1.38
CA CYS A 76 8.72 -5.39 0.19
C CYS A 76 9.88 -4.45 0.56
N ASP A 77 10.72 -4.10 -0.42
CA ASP A 77 11.73 -3.06 -0.22
C ASP A 77 11.10 -1.67 -0.07
N MET A 78 11.94 -0.67 0.24
CA MET A 78 11.48 0.68 0.50
C MET A 78 10.85 1.37 -0.73
N LEU A 79 11.32 1.05 -1.95
CA LEU A 79 10.79 1.67 -3.16
C LEU A 79 9.39 1.14 -3.46
N ALA A 80 9.21 -0.18 -3.40
CA ALA A 80 7.93 -0.83 -3.55
C ALA A 80 6.93 -0.35 -2.48
N ALA A 81 7.35 -0.29 -1.21
CA ALA A 81 6.49 0.17 -0.11
C ALA A 81 5.95 1.59 -0.35
N ARG A 82 6.81 2.48 -0.84
CA ARG A 82 6.43 3.87 -1.13
C ARG A 82 5.48 3.96 -2.32
N LYS A 83 5.70 3.16 -3.38
CA LYS A 83 4.79 3.12 -4.51
C LYS A 83 3.41 2.58 -4.12
N THR A 84 3.36 1.48 -3.38
CA THR A 84 2.11 0.87 -2.91
C THR A 84 1.34 1.79 -1.96
N ALA A 85 2.05 2.58 -1.15
CA ALA A 85 1.44 3.52 -0.21
C ALA A 85 1.29 4.96 -0.77
N GLY A 86 1.45 5.18 -2.08
CA GLY A 86 1.24 6.50 -2.69
C GLY A 86 2.29 7.57 -2.33
N PHE A 87 3.42 7.20 -1.72
CA PHE A 87 4.49 8.13 -1.39
C PHE A 87 5.40 8.42 -2.60
N ALA A 88 6.00 9.61 -2.59
CA ALA A 88 7.06 9.99 -3.52
C ALA A 88 8.32 9.13 -3.33
N GLY A 89 9.18 9.01 -4.35
CA GLY A 89 10.44 8.27 -4.26
C GLY A 89 11.43 8.82 -3.22
N LEU A 90 12.55 8.11 -3.04
CA LEU A 90 13.67 8.59 -2.23
C LEU A 90 14.43 9.69 -2.98
N GLY A 91 14.79 10.78 -2.29
CA GLY A 91 15.65 11.83 -2.82
C GLY A 91 15.01 12.76 -3.88
N SER A 92 13.76 12.53 -4.28
CA SER A 92 13.14 13.26 -5.40
C SER A 92 12.46 14.58 -5.03
N HIS A 93 12.35 14.94 -3.75
CA HIS A 93 11.70 16.18 -3.33
C HIS A 93 12.36 16.86 -2.13
N PRO A 94 12.39 18.21 -2.11
CA PRO A 94 12.90 18.95 -0.95
C PRO A 94 12.05 18.78 0.32
N GLY A 95 10.80 18.33 0.18
CA GLY A 95 9.78 18.54 1.21
C GLY A 95 9.54 17.39 2.18
N LYS A 96 9.55 16.11 1.77
CA LYS A 96 9.08 14.99 2.62
C LYS A 96 9.65 13.63 2.15
N TYR A 97 10.67 13.11 2.82
CA TYR A 97 11.25 11.80 2.50
C TYR A 97 10.75 10.69 3.44
N CYS A 98 10.21 11.02 4.61
CA CYS A 98 9.73 10.02 5.56
C CYS A 98 8.25 9.65 5.29
N ALA A 99 7.92 8.35 5.36
CA ALA A 99 6.55 7.88 5.28
C ALA A 99 5.75 8.16 6.57
N PHE A 100 6.45 8.32 7.69
CA PHE A 100 5.85 8.37 9.03
C PHE A 100 5.78 9.77 9.64
N CYS A 101 6.69 10.67 9.25
CA CYS A 101 6.75 12.03 9.77
C CYS A 101 6.81 13.05 8.64
N LEU A 102 6.64 14.31 9.01
CA LEU A 102 6.64 15.45 8.10
C LEU A 102 7.98 16.19 8.12
N GLN A 103 9.08 15.56 8.50
CA GLN A 103 10.41 16.17 8.34
C GLN A 103 10.68 16.46 6.87
N ASP A 104 11.25 17.63 6.61
CA ASP A 104 11.71 18.02 5.29
C ASP A 104 13.17 17.65 5.07
N GLY A 105 13.58 17.61 3.80
CA GLY A 105 14.97 17.31 3.44
C GLY A 105 15.93 18.41 3.90
N TRP A 106 15.42 19.59 4.25
CA TRP A 106 16.20 20.73 4.70
C TRP A 106 16.55 20.67 6.20
N ASN A 107 15.74 19.99 7.02
CA ASN A 107 15.92 19.83 8.45
C ASN A 107 16.39 18.42 8.85
N THR A 108 17.24 17.81 8.02
CA THR A 108 17.81 16.48 8.30
C THR A 108 18.73 16.45 9.52
N ALA A 109 19.20 17.62 9.98
CA ALA A 109 19.99 17.76 11.19
C ALA A 109 19.17 17.63 12.48
N ASN A 110 17.85 17.80 12.42
CA ASN A 110 16.99 17.69 13.60
C ASN A 110 16.77 16.22 13.96
N VAL A 111 17.56 15.74 14.92
CA VAL A 111 17.48 14.38 15.48
C VAL A 111 16.55 14.27 16.70
N ASP A 112 15.93 15.37 17.14
CA ASP A 112 14.97 15.35 18.24
C ASP A 112 13.61 14.81 17.76
N VAL A 113 13.46 13.49 17.91
CA VAL A 113 12.25 12.74 17.51
C VAL A 113 10.98 13.30 18.15
N SER A 114 11.06 13.88 19.36
CA SER A 114 9.90 14.43 20.06
C SER A 114 9.33 15.67 19.35
N SER A 115 10.18 16.39 18.62
CA SER A 115 9.81 17.57 17.85
C SER A 115 9.18 17.21 16.49
N TRP A 116 9.22 15.94 16.08
CA TRP A 116 8.81 15.54 14.74
C TRP A 116 7.30 15.35 14.65
N ARG A 117 6.64 16.24 13.91
CA ARG A 117 5.22 16.06 13.58
C ARG A 117 5.03 14.77 12.79
N ARG A 118 4.22 13.86 13.35
CA ARG A 118 3.81 12.61 12.72
C ARG A 118 2.76 12.88 11.64
N ARG A 119 2.80 12.08 10.58
CA ARG A 119 1.75 12.07 9.57
C ARG A 119 0.56 11.26 10.10
N THR A 120 -0.65 11.76 9.91
CA THR A 120 -1.87 11.00 10.24
C THR A 120 -2.41 10.28 9.01
N TRP A 121 -3.17 9.21 9.24
CA TRP A 121 -3.89 8.50 8.18
C TRP A 121 -4.89 9.43 7.47
N GLN A 122 -5.61 10.24 8.24
CA GLN A 122 -6.60 11.19 7.72
C GLN A 122 -5.96 12.20 6.77
N GLU A 123 -4.81 12.78 7.14
CA GLU A 123 -4.06 13.67 6.26
C GLU A 123 -3.58 12.97 5.00
N HIS A 124 -3.06 11.74 5.13
CA HIS A 124 -2.58 10.98 3.99
C HIS A 124 -3.70 10.74 2.97
N VAL A 125 -4.85 10.24 3.43
CA VAL A 125 -6.02 9.99 2.57
C VAL A 125 -6.58 11.28 1.98
N ALA A 126 -6.66 12.35 2.76
CA ALA A 126 -7.15 13.64 2.26
C ALA A 126 -6.26 14.16 1.11
N ILE A 127 -4.93 14.11 1.26
CA ILE A 127 -4.00 14.58 0.22
C ILE A 127 -4.05 13.67 -1.01
N ALA A 128 -4.07 12.35 -0.83
CA ALA A 128 -4.20 11.40 -1.96
C ALA A 128 -5.53 11.60 -2.71
N THR A 129 -6.62 11.89 -1.99
CA THR A 129 -7.92 12.19 -2.60
C THR A 129 -7.89 13.51 -3.38
N LEU A 130 -7.23 14.55 -2.84
CA LEU A 130 -7.00 15.81 -3.56
C LEU A 130 -6.19 15.59 -4.83
N TRP A 131 -5.13 14.78 -4.77
CA TRP A 131 -4.33 14.42 -5.95
C TRP A 131 -5.16 13.66 -6.98
N LYS A 132 -5.89 12.63 -6.55
CA LYS A 132 -6.74 11.80 -7.42
C LYS A 132 -7.78 12.64 -8.17
N ASN A 133 -8.45 13.55 -7.46
CA ASN A 133 -9.55 14.37 -7.96
C ASN A 133 -9.10 15.69 -8.62
N ALA A 134 -7.80 15.97 -8.67
CA ALA A 134 -7.28 17.17 -9.30
C ALA A 134 -7.63 17.21 -10.80
N ALA A 135 -8.04 18.39 -11.27
CA ALA A 135 -8.56 18.58 -12.63
C ALA A 135 -7.51 18.48 -13.74
N THR A 136 -6.23 18.73 -13.42
CA THR A 136 -5.15 18.73 -14.40
C THR A 136 -3.90 18.05 -13.85
N GLU A 137 -3.09 17.53 -14.77
CA GLU A 137 -1.79 16.93 -14.40
C GLU A 137 -0.85 17.95 -13.76
N GLY A 138 -0.95 19.24 -14.15
CA GLY A 138 -0.21 20.31 -13.50
C GLY A 138 -0.53 20.45 -12.00
N ILE A 139 -1.81 20.35 -11.63
CA ILE A 139 -2.25 20.40 -10.23
C ILE A 139 -1.78 19.14 -9.48
N ARG A 140 -1.89 17.96 -10.11
CA ARG A 140 -1.36 16.71 -9.54
C ARG A 140 0.13 16.82 -9.23
N GLN A 141 0.91 17.37 -10.15
CA GLN A 141 2.34 17.56 -9.96
C GLN A 141 2.64 18.56 -8.83
N GLN A 142 1.85 19.63 -8.69
CA GLN A 142 1.99 20.58 -7.59
C GLN A 142 1.71 19.94 -6.22
N ILE A 143 0.61 19.17 -6.10
CA ILE A 143 0.26 18.45 -4.87
C ILE A 143 1.36 17.43 -4.54
N TYR A 144 1.78 16.64 -5.52
CA TYR A 144 2.84 15.64 -5.35
C TYR A 144 4.17 16.29 -4.92
N THR A 145 4.55 17.41 -5.53
CA THR A 145 5.79 18.13 -5.18
C THR A 145 5.73 18.71 -3.77
N THR A 146 4.56 19.19 -3.35
CA THR A 146 4.35 19.82 -2.04
C THR A 146 4.31 18.80 -0.91
N PHE A 147 3.56 17.72 -1.08
CA PHE A 147 3.23 16.78 0.00
C PHE A 147 3.94 15.43 -0.09
N GLY A 148 4.48 15.09 -1.26
CA GLY A 148 5.08 13.79 -1.54
C GLY A 148 4.08 12.65 -1.52
N ILE A 149 2.81 12.91 -1.85
CA ILE A 149 1.70 11.95 -1.84
C ILE A 149 0.95 12.02 -3.18
N ARG A 150 0.49 10.87 -3.65
CA ARG A 150 -0.44 10.68 -4.76
C ARG A 150 -1.49 9.65 -4.40
#